data_AF-A0A816G6J2-F1
#
_entry.id   AF-A0A816G6J2-F1
#
_cell.length_a   1.000
_cell.length_b   1.000
_cell.length_c   1.000
_cell.angle_alpha   90.00
_cell.angle_beta   90.00
_cell.angle_gamma   90.00
#
_symmetry.space_group_name_H-M   'P 1'
#
loop_
_entity.id
_entity.type
_entity.pdbx_description
1 polymer ?
#
loop_
_entity_poly.entity_id
_entity_poly.type
_entity_poly.pdbx_seq_one_letter_code
_entity_poly.pdbx_strand_id
1 'polypeptide(L)' 'AGPRNCVGMRFALIELKMALVRLLKTYSIVDCGDQTCKPFVNLKEYIVIAPEQVIVRLQRRDEH' A
#
# COMPACT_ATOMS: atom_id res chain seq x y z
N ALA A 1 -4.79 -19.30 -13.31
CA ALA A 1 -6.23 -18.99 -13.37
C ALA A 1 -7.01 -20.30 -13.44
N GLY A 2 -8.03 -20.49 -12.62
CA GLY A 2 -8.86 -21.69 -12.58
C GLY A 2 -10.27 -21.40 -12.06
N PRO A 3 -11.13 -22.42 -11.91
CA PRO A 3 -12.54 -22.25 -11.52
C PRO A 3 -12.74 -21.62 -10.12
N ARG A 4 -11.69 -21.56 -9.29
CA ARG A 4 -11.67 -20.90 -7.97
C ARG A 4 -10.89 -19.58 -7.97
N ASN A 5 -10.87 -18.85 -9.09
CA ASN A 5 -10.33 -17.49 -9.10
C ASN A 5 -11.17 -16.57 -8.21
N CYS A 6 -10.53 -15.54 -7.65
CA CYS A 6 -11.24 -14.51 -6.89
C CYS A 6 -12.19 -13.74 -7.81
N VAL A 7 -13.50 -13.88 -7.57
CA VAL A 7 -14.54 -13.14 -8.30
C VAL A 7 -14.37 -11.62 -8.14
N GLY A 8 -13.85 -11.18 -6.99
CA GLY A 8 -13.59 -9.78 -6.69
C GLY A 8 -12.27 -9.23 -7.26
N MET A 9 -11.46 -10.04 -7.96
CA MET A 9 -10.10 -9.64 -8.36
C MET A 9 -10.08 -8.36 -9.19
N ARG A 10 -10.99 -8.22 -10.16
CA ARG A 10 -11.04 -7.03 -11.02
C ARG A 10 -11.44 -5.78 -10.25
N PHE A 11 -12.42 -5.90 -9.35
CA PHE A 11 -12.86 -4.81 -8.51
C PHE A 11 -11.74 -4.37 -7.55
N ALA A 12 -11.12 -5.32 -6.85
CA ALA A 12 -10.00 -5.05 -5.95
C ALA A 12 -8.82 -4.35 -6.65
N LEU A 13 -8.51 -4.75 -7.89
CA LEU A 13 -7.47 -4.11 -8.68
C LEU A 13 -7.82 -2.66 -9.06
N ILE A 14 -9.08 -2.36 -9.36
CA ILE A 14 -9.51 -1.00 -9.69
C ILE A 14 -9.43 -0.11 -8.45
N GLU A 15 -10.00 -0.57 -7.32
CA GLU A 15 -9.95 0.16 -6.06
C GLU A 15 -8.51 0.50 -5.66
N LEU A 16 -7.62 -0.50 -5.69
CA LEU A 16 -6.22 -0.30 -5.33
C LEU A 16 -5.51 0.67 -6.29
N LYS A 17 -5.74 0.55 -7.60
CA LYS A 17 -5.14 1.47 -8.58
C LYS A 17 -5.62 2.90 -8.39
N MET A 18 -6.92 3.11 -8.19
CA MET A 18 -7.47 4.45 -7.99
C MET A 18 -6.92 5.09 -6.71
N ALA A 19 -6.86 4.32 -5.62
CA ALA A 19 -6.27 4.78 -4.37
C ALA A 19 -4.78 5.16 -4.55
N LEU A 20 -3.99 4.31 -5.21
CA LEU A 20 -2.58 4.57 -5.46
C LEU A 20 -2.36 5.78 -6.38
N VAL A 21 -3.12 5.90 -7.48
CA VAL A 21 -3.01 7.04 -8.39
C VAL A 21 -3.30 8.35 -7.66
N ARG A 22 -4.35 8.39 -6.85
CA ARG A 22 -4.69 9.60 -6.07
C ARG A 22 -3.59 9.92 -5.06
N LEU A 23 -3.13 8.94 -4.30
CA LEU A 23 -2.07 9.12 -3.31
C LEU A 23 -0.78 9.63 -3.95
N LEU A 24 -0.34 9.01 -5.05
CA LEU A 24 0.92 9.34 -5.71
C LEU A 24 0.86 10.65 -6.50
N LYS A 25 -0.30 11.05 -7.04
CA LYS A 25 -0.45 12.36 -7.67
C LYS A 25 -0.42 13.50 -6.67
N THR A 26 -1.11 13.34 -5.53
CA THR A 26 -1.22 14.42 -4.53
C THR A 26 -0.04 14.48 -3.57
N TYR A 27 0.65 13.36 -3.32
CA TYR A 27 1.70 13.29 -2.31
C TYR A 27 2.99 12.62 -2.83
N SER A 28 4.10 13.09 -2.27
CA SER A 28 5.38 12.40 -2.21
C SER A 28 5.44 11.62 -0.91
N ILE A 29 5.68 10.30 -1.01
CA ILE A 29 5.85 9.42 0.14
C ILE A 29 7.33 9.47 0.51
N VAL A 30 7.65 10.02 1.67
CA VAL A 30 9.03 10.17 2.16
C VAL A 30 9.21 9.39 3.45
N ASP A 31 10.45 9.00 3.75
CA ASP A 31 10.76 8.27 4.96
C ASP A 31 10.62 9.14 6.23
N CYS A 32 10.36 8.48 7.34
CA CYS A 32 10.34 9.04 8.70
C CYS A 32 11.62 8.66 9.46
N GLY A 33 12.79 8.63 8.80
CA GLY A 33 14.05 8.20 9.40
C GLY A 33 13.96 6.77 9.95
N ASP A 34 14.43 6.57 11.19
CA ASP A 34 14.50 5.26 11.85
C ASP A 34 13.15 4.53 12.00
N GLN A 35 12.02 5.24 11.85
CA GLN A 35 10.69 4.65 11.93
C GLN A 35 10.30 3.91 10.63
N THR A 36 10.79 4.36 9.47
CA THR A 36 10.49 3.76 8.16
C THR A 36 11.48 2.68 7.78
N CYS A 37 12.73 2.76 8.25
CA CYS A 37 13.79 1.80 7.94
C CYS A 37 13.67 0.44 8.64
N LYS A 38 12.59 0.22 9.42
CA LYS A 38 12.36 -1.06 10.08
C LYS A 38 11.93 -2.10 9.03
N PRO A 39 12.70 -3.19 8.84
CA PRO A 39 12.27 -4.25 7.94
C PRO A 39 10.92 -4.80 8.40
N PHE A 40 10.10 -5.26 7.46
CA PHE A 40 8.84 -5.94 7.78
C PHE A 40 9.15 -7.29 8.45
N VAL A 41 9.39 -7.24 9.75
CA VAL A 41 9.53 -8.37 10.64
C VAL A 41 8.16 -8.72 11.20
N ASN A 42 7.90 -10.01 11.44
CA ASN A 42 6.62 -10.53 11.94
C ASN A 42 5.42 -10.30 11.00
N LEU A 43 5.57 -10.68 9.72
CA LEU A 43 4.40 -10.87 8.86
C LEU A 43 3.47 -11.91 9.50
N LYS A 44 2.25 -11.50 9.84
CA LYS A 44 1.27 -12.41 10.44
C LYS A 44 0.65 -13.26 9.33
N GLU A 45 1.09 -14.51 9.23
CA GLU A 45 0.59 -15.46 8.23
C GLU A 45 -0.64 -16.20 8.76
N TYR A 46 -1.82 -15.59 8.60
CA TYR A 46 -3.10 -16.27 8.80
C TYR A 46 -3.78 -16.47 7.44
N ILE A 47 -4.76 -15.64 7.10
CA ILE A 47 -5.48 -15.70 5.83
C ILE A 47 -4.89 -14.73 4.79
N VAL A 48 -4.22 -13.68 5.27
CA VAL A 48 -3.57 -12.64 4.47
C VAL A 48 -2.21 -12.32 5.07
N ILE A 49 -1.25 -11.96 4.22
CA ILE A 49 0.07 -11.50 4.64
C ILE A 49 0.03 -9.97 4.74
N ALA A 50 0.30 -9.43 5.92
CA ALA A 50 0.36 -7.99 6.16
C ALA A 50 1.45 -7.65 7.19
N PRO A 51 2.15 -6.51 7.02
CA PRO A 51 3.04 -5.99 8.05
C PRO A 51 2.23 -5.51 9.27
N GLU A 52 2.83 -5.56 10.45
CA GLU A 52 2.23 -5.04 11.69
C GLU A 52 2.08 -3.52 11.67
N GLN A 53 3.04 -2.81 11.07
CA GLN A 53 3.03 -1.37 10.94
C GLN A 53 3.75 -0.90 9.67
N VAL A 54 3.25 0.19 9.08
CA VAL A 54 3.88 0.93 7.98
C VAL A 54 3.81 2.40 8.35
N ILE A 55 4.97 3.03 8.60
CA ILE A 55 5.06 4.45 8.95
C ILE A 55 5.81 5.17 7.85
N VAL A 56 5.15 6.13 7.21
CA VAL A 56 5.71 7.01 6.18
C VAL A 56 5.16 8.42 6.38
N ARG A 57 5.89 9.42 5.90
CA ARG A 57 5.42 10.80 5.86
C ARG A 57 4.87 11.09 4.47
N LEU A 58 3.70 11.72 4.43
CA LEU A 58 3.13 12.23 3.18
C LEU A 58 3.43 13.71 3.07
N GLN A 59 4.22 14.08 2.07
CA GLN A 59 4.46 15.47 1.71
C GLN A 59 3.60 15.82 0.50
N ARG A 60 2.79 16.87 0.58
CA ARG A 60 1.95 17.27 -0.57
C ARG A 60 2.86 17.67 -1.74
N ARG A 61 2.55 17.19 -2.95
CA ARG A 61 3.14 17.73 -4.17
C ARG A 61 2.42 19.02 -4.48
N ASP A 62 3.15 20.11 -4.55
CA ASP A 62 2.60 21.36 -5.03
C ASP A 62 2.40 21.23 -6.55
N GLU A 63 1.16 21.45 -7.00
CA GLU A 63 0.84 21.59 -8.42
C GLU A 63 1.57 22.84 -8.93
N HIS A 64 2.52 22.64 -9.85
CA HIS A 64 2.91 23.71 -10.77
C HIS A 64 1.80 23.93 -11.78
#